data_AF-X8CAG0-F1
#
_entry.id   AF-X8CAG0-F1
#
_cell.length_a   1.000
_cell.length_b   1.000
_cell.length_c   1.000
_cell.angle_alpha   90.00
_cell.angle_beta   90.00
_cell.angle_gamma   90.00
#
_symmetry.space_group_name_H-M   'P 1'
#
loop_
_entity.id
_entity.type
_entity.pdbx_description
1 polymer ?
#
loop_
_entity_poly.entity_id
_entity_poly.type
_entity_poly.pdbx_seq_one_letter_code
_entity_poly.pdbx_strand_id
1 'polypeptide(L)' 'MIAYLDSSVLARAYLVDEDGHQQAIALLGDPEIATVTGTWTRIEVSGALVRAARGGRGDEKGCSRCWTRTSPAR' A
#
# COMPACT_ATOMS: atom_id res chain seq x y z
N MET A 1 0.40 15.04 -12.20
CA MET A 1 1.58 14.17 -12.46
C MET A 1 1.16 12.71 -12.27
N ILE A 2 1.82 11.73 -12.92
CA ILE A 2 1.55 10.29 -12.69
C ILE A 2 2.75 9.66 -11.98
N ALA A 3 2.49 8.87 -10.93
CA ALA A 3 3.51 8.09 -10.22
C ALA A 3 3.17 6.59 -10.26
N TYR A 4 4.12 5.78 -10.72
CA TYR A 4 4.02 4.33 -10.64
C TYR A 4 4.57 3.86 -9.30
N LEU A 5 3.74 3.19 -8.52
CA LEU A 5 4.05 2.77 -7.17
C LEU A 5 4.64 1.36 -7.17
N ASP A 6 5.81 1.25 -6.57
CA ASP A 6 6.45 -0.01 -6.21
C ASP A 6 5.89 -0.59 -4.90
N SER A 7 6.12 -1.88 -4.67
CA SER A 7 5.61 -2.60 -3.48
C SER A 7 6.22 -2.05 -2.19
N SER A 8 7.44 -1.54 -2.23
CA SER A 8 8.10 -0.89 -1.08
C SER A 8 7.37 0.38 -0.60
N VAL A 9 6.88 1.22 -1.52
CA VAL A 9 6.13 2.44 -1.16
C VAL A 9 4.81 2.07 -0.50
N LEU A 10 4.13 1.06 -1.04
CA LEU A 10 2.88 0.56 -0.46
C LEU A 10 3.12 -0.10 0.91
N ALA A 11 4.20 -0.87 1.08
CA ALA A 11 4.55 -1.46 2.38
C ALA A 11 4.73 -0.37 3.45
N ARG A 12 5.48 0.69 3.12
CA ARG A 12 5.67 1.86 4.00
C ARG A 12 4.36 2.57 4.30
N ALA A 13 3.45 2.70 3.33
CA ALA A 13 2.16 3.32 3.57
C ALA A 13 1.26 2.53 4.54
N TYR A 14 1.33 1.19 4.51
CA TYR A 14 0.45 0.34 5.32
C TYR A 14 1.07 -0.11 6.66
N LEU A 15 2.38 0.05 6.85
CA LEU A 15 3.08 -0.25 8.10
C LEU A 15 3.58 1.05 8.75
N VAL A 16 2.92 1.47 9.84
CA VAL A 16 3.15 2.75 10.51
C VAL A 16 4.57 2.93 11.07
N ASP A 17 5.23 1.82 11.35
CA ASP A 17 6.55 1.75 11.96
C ASP A 17 7.69 1.61 10.93
N GLU A 18 7.38 1.59 9.63
CA GLU A 18 8.41 1.64 8.58
C GLU A 18 9.00 3.04 8.42
N ASP A 19 10.32 3.09 8.25
CA ASP A 19 10.99 4.30 7.80
C ASP A 19 10.42 4.73 6.44
N GLY A 20 9.98 5.98 6.37
CA GLY A 20 9.33 6.52 5.18
C GLY A 20 7.80 6.45 5.20
N HIS A 21 7.17 5.97 6.28
CA HIS A 21 5.71 5.90 6.38
C HIS A 21 5.04 7.25 6.10
N GLN A 22 5.52 8.33 6.72
CA GLN A 22 4.94 9.67 6.55
C GLN A 22 5.06 10.16 5.11
N GLN A 23 6.21 9.93 4.46
CA GLN A 23 6.43 10.30 3.06
C GLN A 23 5.52 9.49 2.13
N ALA A 24 5.34 8.20 2.40
CA ALA A 24 4.46 7.33 1.62
C ALA A 24 2.99 7.76 1.75
N ILE A 25 2.52 8.05 2.96
CA ILE A 25 1.16 8.57 3.18
C ILE A 25 0.98 9.94 2.52
N ALA A 26 1.95 10.84 2.61
CA ALA A 26 1.90 12.15 1.96
C ALA A 26 1.80 12.00 0.44
N LEU A 27 2.61 11.13 -0.18
CA LEU A 27 2.55 10.84 -1.61
C LEU A 27 1.18 10.29 -2.04
N LEU A 28 0.61 9.37 -1.27
CA LEU A 28 -0.71 8.79 -1.56
C LEU A 28 -1.87 9.77 -1.30
N GLY A 29 -1.65 10.77 -0.47
CA GLY A 29 -2.64 11.80 -0.14
C GLY A 29 -2.59 13.02 -1.06
N ASP A 30 -1.59 13.14 -1.92
CA ASP A 30 -1.44 14.28 -2.84
C ASP A 30 -2.46 14.19 -3.99
N PRO A 31 -3.43 15.11 -4.07
CA PRO A 31 -4.46 15.08 -5.11
C PRO A 31 -3.92 15.40 -6.52
N GLU A 32 -2.74 16.01 -6.63
CA GLU A 32 -2.12 16.38 -7.91
C GLU A 32 -1.33 15.21 -8.54
N ILE A 33 -1.20 14.10 -7.80
CA ILE A 33 -0.46 12.90 -8.21
C ILE A 33 -1.44 11.73 -8.42
N ALA A 34 -1.67 11.39 -9.68
CA ALA A 34 -2.37 10.15 -10.01
C ALA A 34 -1.45 8.95 -9.79
N THR A 35 -1.77 8.11 -8.82
CA THR A 35 -0.97 6.92 -8.49
C THR A 35 -1.46 5.69 -9.25
N VAL A 36 -0.52 4.95 -9.85
CA VAL A 36 -0.79 3.70 -10.56
C VAL A 36 0.03 2.58 -9.93
N THR A 37 -0.55 1.39 -9.74
CA THR A 37 0.19 0.21 -9.29
C THR A 37 -0.19 -1.03 -10.09
N GLY A 38 0.75 -1.97 -10.23
CA GLY A 38 0.57 -3.20 -10.99
C GLY A 38 -0.08 -4.31 -10.16
N THR A 39 -0.77 -5.24 -10.82
CA THR A 39 -1.38 -6.39 -10.13
C THR A 39 -0.36 -7.23 -9.36
N TRP A 40 0.85 -7.42 -9.91
CA TRP A 40 1.92 -8.15 -9.23
C TRP A 40 2.40 -7.45 -7.96
N THR A 41 2.59 -6.12 -8.03
CA THR A 41 2.92 -5.27 -6.87
C THR A 41 1.94 -5.45 -5.73
N ARG A 42 0.64 -5.61 -6.03
CA ARG A 42 -0.39 -5.88 -5.03
C ARG A 42 -0.20 -7.23 -4.33
N ILE A 43 0.19 -8.27 -5.08
CA ILE A 43 0.47 -9.60 -4.52
C ILE A 43 1.69 -9.54 -3.61
N GLU A 44 2.75 -8.87 -4.05
CA GLU A 44 3.98 -8.70 -3.28
C GLU A 44 3.74 -8.01 -1.93
N VAL A 45 3.09 -6.84 -1.97
CA VAL A 45 2.83 -6.08 -0.73
C VAL A 45 1.81 -6.82 0.15
N SER A 46 0.82 -7.51 -0.42
CA SER A 46 -0.10 -8.34 0.39
C SER A 46 0.65 -9.43 1.15
N GLY A 47 1.58 -10.12 0.48
CA GLY A 47 2.43 -11.12 1.12
C GLY A 47 3.33 -10.52 2.21
N ALA A 48 3.85 -9.30 1.99
CA ALA A 48 4.62 -8.57 2.99
C ALA A 48 3.78 -8.20 4.22
N LEU A 49 2.56 -7.68 4.01
CA LEU A 49 1.65 -7.30 5.09
C LEU A 49 1.20 -8.50 5.92
N VAL A 50 0.90 -9.64 5.30
CA VAL A 50 0.58 -10.88 6.03
C VAL A 50 1.76 -11.34 6.89
N ARG A 51 2.99 -11.29 6.37
CA ARG A 51 4.18 -11.64 7.16
C ARG A 51 4.42 -10.66 8.31
N ALA A 52 4.22 -9.36 8.08
CA ALA A 52 4.32 -8.34 9.12
C ALA A 52 3.32 -8.59 10.24
N ALA A 53 2.06 -8.83 9.90
CA ALA A 53 1.00 -9.05 10.89
C ALA A 53 1.22 -10.34 11.71
N ARG A 54 1.70 -11.41 11.07
CA ARG A 54 2.15 -12.63 11.78
C ARG A 54 3.33 -12.39 12.71
N GLY A 55 4.16 -11.39 12.42
CA GLY A 55 5.23 -10.91 13.29
C GLY A 55 4.79 -9.90 14.34
N GLY A 56 3.47 -9.65 14.49
CA GLY A 56 2.92 -8.69 15.44
C GLY A 56 2.95 -7.24 14.98
N ARG A 57 3.21 -6.98 13.68
CA ARG A 57 3.26 -5.63 13.09
C ARG A 57 2.08 -5.40 12.13
N GLY A 58 1.23 -4.40 12.41
CA GLY A 58 0.07 -4.06 11.57
C GLY A 58 -1.15 -4.96 11.77
N ASP A 59 -2.19 -4.76 10.95
CA ASP A 59 -3.46 -5.52 11.00
C ASP A 59 -3.67 -6.32 9.70
N GLU A 60 -3.85 -7.65 9.81
CA GLU A 60 -4.19 -8.54 8.68
C GLU A 60 -5.44 -8.04 7.92
N LYS A 61 -6.40 -7.40 8.61
CA LYS A 61 -7.63 -6.89 8.01
C LYS A 61 -7.45 -5.61 7.20
N GLY A 62 -6.34 -4.88 7.40
CA GLY A 62 -5.99 -3.72 6.56
C GLY A 62 -5.74 -4.12 5.10
N CYS A 63 -5.20 -5.33 4.89
CA CYS A 63 -4.81 -5.84 3.58
C CYS A 63 -6.02 -6.18 2.68
N SER A 64 -7.12 -6.71 3.24
CA SER A 64 -8.31 -7.07 2.45
C SER A 64 -9.17 -5.87 2.03
N ARG A 65 -9.13 -4.80 2.84
CA ARG A 65 -9.87 -3.55 2.58
C ARG A 65 -9.13 -2.60 1.64
N CYS A 66 -7.81 -2.74 1.52
CA CYS A 66 -6.93 -1.95 0.64
C CYS A 66 -7.32 -2.08 -0.85
N TRP A 67 -7.53 -3.30 -1.34
CA TRP A 67 -7.66 -3.55 -2.79
C TRP A 67 -9.09 -3.42 -3.33
N THR A 68 -10.07 -3.52 -2.45
CA THR A 68 -11.50 -3.47 -2.81
C THR A 68 -11.98 -2.05 -3.12
N ARG A 69 -11.21 -1.01 -2.77
CA ARG A 69 -11.53 0.40 -3.05
C ARG A 69 -11.00 0.91 -4.41
N THR A 70 -10.22 0.10 -5.13
CA THR A 70 -9.58 0.48 -6.41
C THR A 70 -10.13 -0.26 -7.64
N SER A 71 -11.14 -1.12 -7.48
CA SER A 71 -11.85 -1.65 -8.66
C SER A 71 -12.87 -0.63 -9.14
N PRO A 72 -12.82 -0.14 -10.40
CA PRO A 72 -14.00 0.46 -10.98
C PRO A 72 -15.10 -0.60 -10.97
N ALA A 73 -16.31 -0.22 -10.55
CA ALA A 73 -17.50 -1.02 -10.81
C ALA A 73 -17.52 -1.35 -12.31
N ARG A 74 -17.76 -2.62 -12.64
CA ARG A 74 -18.01 -3.03 -14.02
C ARG A 74 -19.20 -2.27 -14.59
#